data_AF-A0A8H7WVK4-F1
#
_entry.id   AF-A0A8H7WVK4-F1
#
_cell.length_a   1.000
_cell.length_b   1.000
_cell.length_c   1.000
_cell.angle_alpha   90.00
_cell.angle_beta   90.00
_cell.angle_gamma   90.00
#
_symmetry.space_group_name_H-M   'P 1'
#
loop_
_entity.id
_entity.type
_entity.pdbx_description
1 polymer ?
#
loop_
_entity_poly.entity_id
_entity_poly.type
_entity_poly.pdbx_seq_one_letter_code
_entity_poly.pdbx_strand_id
1 'polypeptide(L)'
;MTTTFPITLLGTLKSGFGLGLIIAPNWSLNMLYYRNLAPEPTNLAVRMIGTRELLFGALLLGARTPETRRAAVLASAAVDVLDFAVTVLGWEMGQVEGTTAGVFTCAATASVLLAGLAWKKAGLGALKSVKM
;
A
#
# COMPACT_ATOMS: atom_id res chain seq x y z
N MET A 1 -24.35 6.79 -7.80
CA MET A 1 -24.03 5.35 -7.64
C MET A 1 -22.77 5.20 -6.81
N THR A 2 -22.84 4.46 -5.71
CA THR A 2 -21.66 4.05 -4.93
C THR A 2 -20.93 2.96 -5.70
N THR A 3 -19.66 3.19 -6.03
CA THR A 3 -18.83 2.23 -6.78
C THR A 3 -17.72 1.71 -5.87
N THR A 4 -17.56 0.38 -5.84
CA THR A 4 -16.46 -0.28 -5.12
C THR A 4 -15.20 -0.42 -5.96
N PHE A 5 -15.22 0.03 -7.22
CA PHE A 5 -14.11 -0.12 -8.16
C PHE A 5 -12.77 0.39 -7.60
N PRO A 6 -12.68 1.57 -6.95
CA PRO A 6 -11.40 2.02 -6.41
C PRO A 6 -10.87 1.15 -5.27
N ILE A 7 -11.75 0.58 -4.45
CA ILE A 7 -11.38 -0.37 -3.39
C ILE A 7 -10.87 -1.66 -4.01
N THR A 8 -11.57 -2.18 -5.02
CA THR A 8 -11.17 -3.39 -5.74
C THR A 8 -9.83 -3.19 -6.44
N LEU A 9 -9.65 -2.07 -7.13
CA LEU A 9 -8.39 -1.74 -7.81
C LEU A 9 -7.23 -1.64 -6.82
N LEU A 10 -7.42 -0.89 -5.73
CA LEU A 10 -6.42 -0.77 -4.67
C LEU A 10 -6.07 -2.13 -4.07
N GLY A 11 -7.08 -2.95 -3.76
CA GLY A 11 -6.91 -4.29 -3.21
C GLY A 11 -6.15 -5.23 -4.16
N THR A 12 -6.47 -5.20 -5.46
CA THR A 12 -5.77 -5.98 -6.48
C THR A 12 -4.32 -5.55 -6.62
N LEU A 13 -4.04 -4.24 -6.66
CA LEU A 13 -2.66 -3.73 -6.76
C LEU A 13 -1.82 -4.16 -5.57
N LYS A 14 -2.33 -4.02 -4.34
CA LYS A 14 -1.61 -4.44 -3.12
C LYS A 14 -1.41 -5.95 -3.07
N SER A 15 -2.41 -6.74 -3.47
CA SER A 15 -2.29 -8.20 -3.54
C SER A 15 -1.23 -8.64 -4.56
N GLY A 16 -1.27 -8.08 -5.78
CA GLY A 16 -0.31 -8.40 -6.84
C GLY A 16 1.11 -7.96 -6.48
N PHE A 17 1.26 -6.75 -5.94
CA PHE A 17 2.54 -6.24 -5.46
C PHE A 17 3.10 -7.11 -4.32
N GLY A 18 2.27 -7.42 -3.33
CA GLY A 18 2.65 -8.28 -2.20
C GLY A 18 3.11 -9.67 -2.63
N LEU A 19 2.39 -10.31 -3.55
CA LEU A 19 2.79 -11.60 -4.14
C LEU A 19 4.12 -11.50 -4.88
N GLY A 20 4.34 -10.43 -5.65
CA GLY A 20 5.60 -10.18 -6.34
C GLY A 20 6.79 -10.10 -5.37
N LEU A 21 6.64 -9.34 -4.29
CA LEU A 21 7.66 -9.21 -3.24
C LEU A 21 7.93 -10.55 -2.51
N ILE A 22 6.90 -11.41 -2.35
CA ILE A 22 7.06 -12.71 -1.68
C ILE A 22 7.79 -13.72 -2.58
N ILE A 23 7.31 -13.86 -3.81
CA ILE A 23 7.71 -14.92 -4.75
C ILE A 23 9.03 -14.58 -5.43
N ALA A 24 9.26 -13.30 -5.75
CA ALA A 24 10.40 -12.84 -6.53
C ALA A 24 11.12 -11.63 -5.89
N PRO A 25 11.56 -11.70 -4.62
CA PRO A 25 12.12 -10.56 -3.90
C PRO A 25 13.37 -9.99 -4.56
N ASN A 26 14.26 -10.83 -5.09
CA ASN A 26 15.45 -10.37 -5.83
C ASN A 26 15.07 -9.59 -7.10
N TRP A 27 14.04 -10.04 -7.82
CA TRP A 27 13.56 -9.33 -9.01
C TRP A 27 12.96 -7.98 -8.62
N SER A 28 12.15 -7.95 -7.56
CA SER A 28 11.55 -6.73 -7.03
C SER A 28 12.60 -5.72 -6.55
N LEU A 29 13.63 -6.16 -5.83
CA LEU A 29 14.75 -5.30 -5.42
C LEU A 29 15.47 -4.69 -6.63
N ASN A 30 15.71 -5.49 -7.68
CA ASN A 30 16.35 -5.02 -8.91
C ASN A 30 15.50 -4.00 -9.68
N MET A 31 14.17 -4.19 -9.71
CA MET A 31 13.22 -3.24 -10.30
C MET A 31 13.12 -1.93 -9.51
N LEU A 32 13.37 -1.98 -8.20
CA LEU A 32 13.33 -0.84 -7.28
C LEU A 32 14.73 -0.23 -7.03
N TYR A 33 15.69 -0.56 -7.89
CA TYR A 33 17.07 -0.05 -7.89
C TYR A 33 17.90 -0.40 -6.64
N TYR A 34 17.46 -1.33 -5.81
CA TYR A 34 18.24 -1.88 -4.69
C TYR A 34 19.23 -2.97 -5.13
N ARG A 35 20.15 -2.63 -6.05
CA ARG A 35 21.06 -3.60 -6.69
C ARG A 35 22.27 -3.99 -5.83
N ASN A 36 22.57 -3.22 -4.79
CA ASN A 36 23.80 -3.34 -4.01
C ASN A 36 23.58 -3.86 -2.58
N LEU A 37 22.37 -4.27 -2.23
CA LEU A 37 22.08 -4.79 -0.89
C LEU A 37 22.49 -6.27 -0.75
N ALA A 38 22.97 -6.65 0.44
CA ALA A 38 23.24 -8.04 0.77
C ALA A 38 21.95 -8.87 0.64
N PRO A 39 21.89 -9.90 -0.21
CA PRO A 39 20.64 -10.52 -0.64
C PRO A 39 19.91 -11.27 0.48
N GLU A 40 20.65 -11.96 1.36
CA GLU A 40 20.08 -12.79 2.43
C GLU A 40 19.17 -12.00 3.41
N PRO A 41 19.66 -10.99 4.16
CA PRO A 41 18.83 -10.25 5.12
C PRO A 41 17.77 -9.39 4.44
N THR A 42 18.08 -8.85 3.26
CA THR A 42 17.17 -7.98 2.51
C THR A 42 15.97 -8.75 1.96
N ASN A 43 16.17 -9.99 1.52
CA ASN A 43 15.09 -10.80 0.98
C ASN A 43 14.03 -11.16 2.04
N LEU A 44 14.43 -11.39 3.29
CA LEU A 44 13.45 -11.61 4.36
C LEU A 44 12.61 -10.35 4.61
N ALA A 45 13.25 -9.19 4.72
CA ALA A 45 12.55 -7.91 4.92
C ALA A 45 11.57 -7.59 3.77
N VAL A 46 11.98 -7.83 2.52
CA VAL A 46 11.13 -7.65 1.33
C VAL A 46 9.91 -8.56 1.37
N ARG A 47 10.08 -9.83 1.77
CA ARG A 47 8.95 -10.78 1.91
C ARG A 47 7.99 -10.39 3.03
N MET A 48 8.50 -9.82 4.12
CA MET A 48 7.66 -9.29 5.20
C MET A 48 6.82 -8.11 4.73
N ILE A 49 7.41 -7.17 3.98
CA ILE A 49 6.66 -6.08 3.32
C ILE A 49 5.63 -6.67 2.36
N GLY A 50 6.02 -7.68 1.56
CA GLY A 50 5.12 -8.38 0.64
C GLY A 50 3.91 -9.01 1.33
N THR A 51 4.13 -9.63 2.49
CA THR A 51 3.06 -10.25 3.30
C THR A 51 2.10 -9.21 3.84
N ARG A 52 2.62 -8.06 4.30
CA ARG A 52 1.80 -6.93 4.76
C ARG A 52 0.93 -6.38 3.62
N GLU A 53 1.51 -6.15 2.45
CA GLU A 53 0.77 -5.65 1.28
C GLU A 53 -0.30 -6.66 0.81
N LEU A 54 0.05 -7.95 0.80
CA LEU A 54 -0.91 -9.01 0.47
C LEU A 54 -2.06 -9.07 1.47
N LEU A 55 -1.78 -8.91 2.77
CA LEU A 55 -2.80 -8.87 3.81
C LEU A 55 -3.74 -7.68 3.63
N PHE A 56 -3.21 -6.47 3.39
CA PHE A 56 -4.06 -5.30 3.11
C PHE A 56 -4.87 -5.47 1.82
N GLY A 57 -4.27 -6.03 0.78
CA GLY A 57 -4.96 -6.38 -0.46
C GLY A 57 -6.13 -7.34 -0.22
N ALA A 58 -5.89 -8.42 0.52
CA ALA A 58 -6.91 -9.40 0.89
C ALA A 58 -8.03 -8.77 1.74
N LEU A 59 -7.69 -7.90 2.71
CA LEU A 59 -8.68 -7.19 3.53
C LEU A 59 -9.55 -6.25 2.69
N LEU A 60 -8.95 -5.49 1.76
CA LEU A 60 -9.68 -4.58 0.86
C LEU A 60 -10.62 -5.34 -0.08
N LEU A 61 -10.18 -6.48 -0.63
CA LEU A 61 -10.98 -7.34 -1.50
C LEU A 61 -12.06 -8.12 -0.73
N GLY A 62 -11.77 -8.51 0.52
CA GLY A 62 -12.65 -9.28 1.39
C GLY A 62 -13.70 -8.46 2.12
N ALA A 63 -13.52 -7.14 2.26
CA ALA A 63 -14.41 -6.27 3.02
C ALA A 63 -15.82 -6.15 2.40
N ARG A 64 -16.82 -6.74 3.06
CA ARG A 64 -18.22 -6.77 2.59
C ARG A 64 -19.09 -5.66 3.20
N THR A 65 -18.81 -5.24 4.44
CA THR A 65 -19.61 -4.23 5.13
C THR A 65 -18.99 -2.82 4.99
N PRO A 66 -19.78 -1.73 5.12
CA PRO A 66 -19.24 -0.37 5.12
C PRO A 66 -18.17 -0.14 6.20
N GLU A 67 -18.35 -0.73 7.38
CA GLU A 67 -17.44 -0.60 8.52
C GLU A 67 -16.11 -1.29 8.24
N THR A 68 -16.15 -2.53 7.72
CA THR A 68 -14.92 -3.27 7.36
C THR A 68 -14.19 -2.62 6.20
N ARG A 69 -14.91 -2.05 5.24
CA ARG A 69 -14.32 -1.28 4.12
C ARG A 69 -13.62 -0.02 4.61
N ARG A 70 -14.24 0.74 5.52
CA ARG A 70 -13.62 1.92 6.17
C ARG A 70 -12.34 1.53 6.88
N ALA A 71 -12.40 0.50 7.72
CA ALA A 71 -11.24 0.04 8.48
C ALA A 71 -10.10 -0.42 7.56
N ALA A 72 -10.40 -1.21 6.52
CA ALA A 72 -9.40 -1.68 5.58
C ALA A 72 -8.75 -0.53 4.79
N VAL A 73 -9.54 0.43 4.31
CA VAL A 73 -9.03 1.60 3.58
C VAL A 73 -8.16 2.48 4.49
N LEU A 74 -8.60 2.75 5.73
CA LEU A 74 -7.84 3.57 6.67
C LEU A 74 -6.54 2.90 7.10
N ALA A 75 -6.58 1.60 7.44
CA ALA A 75 -5.39 0.87 7.85
C ALA A 75 -4.36 0.80 6.72
N SER A 76 -4.81 0.50 5.49
CA SER A 76 -3.95 0.53 4.30
C SER A 76 -3.36 1.91 4.06
N ALA A 77 -4.18 2.96 4.06
CA ALA A 77 -3.71 4.31 3.76
C ALA A 77 -2.76 4.85 4.84
N ALA A 78 -2.99 4.52 6.11
CA ALA A 78 -2.10 4.91 7.20
C ALA A 78 -0.69 4.34 7.01
N VAL A 79 -0.59 3.06 6.62
CA VAL A 79 0.71 2.44 6.33
C VAL A 79 1.36 3.08 5.11
N ASP A 80 0.61 3.37 4.04
CA ASP A 80 1.17 4.02 2.85
C ASP A 80 1.73 5.42 3.16
N VAL A 81 1.07 6.19 4.05
CA VAL A 81 1.56 7.49 4.52
C VAL A 81 2.83 7.34 5.36
N LEU A 82 2.90 6.34 6.24
CA LEU A 82 4.09 6.07 7.03
C LEU A 82 5.26 5.63 6.14
N ASP A 83 5.03 4.76 5.16
CA ASP A 83 6.03 4.34 4.19
C ASP A 83 6.55 5.54 3.37
N PHE A 84 5.67 6.47 2.98
CA PHE A 84 6.07 7.72 2.34
C PHE A 84 7.01 8.53 3.25
N ALA A 85 6.60 8.78 4.50
CA ALA A 85 7.37 9.58 5.44
C ALA A 85 8.74 8.96 5.75
N VAL A 86 8.79 7.64 5.99
CA VAL A 86 10.03 6.91 6.25
C VAL A 86 10.93 6.89 5.01
N THR A 87 10.37 6.80 3.81
CA THR A 87 11.14 6.87 2.56
C THR A 87 11.82 8.24 2.41
N VAL A 88 11.08 9.33 2.67
CA VAL A 88 11.64 10.70 2.61
C VAL A 88 12.73 10.86 3.66
N LEU A 89 12.49 10.44 4.90
CA LEU A 89 13.49 10.49 5.96
C LEU A 89 14.74 9.67 5.62
N GLY A 90 14.57 8.45 5.09
CA GLY A 90 15.68 7.60 4.67
C GLY A 90 16.51 8.23 3.54
N TRP A 91 15.86 8.95 2.62
CA TRP A 91 16.56 9.70 1.57
C TRP A 91 17.36 10.87 2.14
N GLU A 92 16.77 11.70 3.01
CA GLU A 92 17.45 12.81 3.68
C GLU A 92 18.63 12.35 4.54
N MET A 93 18.53 11.17 5.15
CA MET A 93 19.61 10.55 5.93
C MET A 93 20.67 9.84 5.07
N GLY A 94 20.52 9.83 3.73
CA GLY A 94 21.43 9.13 2.82
C GLY A 94 21.36 7.60 2.87
N GLN A 95 20.29 7.04 3.46
CA GLN A 95 20.05 5.60 3.55
C GLN A 95 19.40 5.02 2.29
N VAL A 96 18.74 5.87 1.49
CA VAL A 96 18.03 5.49 0.26
C VAL A 96 18.48 6.39 -0.89
N GLU A 97 18.75 5.81 -2.05
CA GLU A 97 19.10 6.55 -3.26
C GLU A 97 17.90 7.37 -3.78
N GLY A 98 18.15 8.56 -4.35
CA GLY A 98 17.09 9.46 -4.82
C GLY A 98 16.12 8.83 -5.82
N THR A 99 16.59 7.99 -6.76
CA THR A 99 15.72 7.29 -7.71
C THR A 99 14.79 6.31 -7.00
N THR A 100 15.31 5.52 -6.06
CA THR A 100 14.51 4.61 -5.24
C THR A 100 13.50 5.38 -4.39
N ALA A 101 13.92 6.46 -3.73
CA ALA A 101 13.04 7.32 -2.95
C ALA A 101 11.90 7.88 -3.82
N GLY A 102 12.20 8.31 -5.04
CA GLY A 102 11.21 8.78 -6.01
C GLY A 102 10.17 7.73 -6.39
N VAL A 103 10.59 6.48 -6.64
CA VAL A 103 9.68 5.38 -7.00
C VAL A 103 8.73 5.07 -5.84
N PHE A 104 9.26 4.92 -4.62
CA PHE A 104 8.44 4.57 -3.45
C PHE A 104 7.50 5.71 -3.04
N THR A 105 7.96 6.95 -3.04
CA THR A 105 7.10 8.12 -2.75
C THR A 105 5.99 8.31 -3.79
N CYS A 106 6.28 8.08 -5.09
CA CYS A 106 5.25 8.08 -6.13
C CYS A 106 4.20 6.99 -5.93
N ALA A 107 4.64 5.75 -5.63
CA ALA A 107 3.75 4.62 -5.40
C ALA A 107 2.86 4.85 -4.17
N ALA A 108 3.44 5.30 -3.06
CA ALA A 108 2.70 5.63 -1.84
C ALA A 108 1.68 6.75 -2.09
N THR A 109 2.06 7.80 -2.81
CA THR A 109 1.15 8.89 -3.20
C THR A 109 -0.01 8.38 -4.04
N ALA A 110 0.25 7.55 -5.06
CA ALA A 110 -0.80 6.96 -5.89
C ALA A 110 -1.76 6.07 -5.07
N SER A 111 -1.22 5.30 -4.13
CA SER A 111 -2.01 4.44 -3.22
C SER A 111 -2.92 5.27 -2.32
N VAL A 112 -2.40 6.33 -1.70
CA VAL A 112 -3.19 7.25 -0.86
C VAL A 112 -4.26 7.98 -1.66
N LEU A 113 -3.97 8.40 -2.89
CA LEU A 113 -4.96 8.99 -3.80
C LEU A 113 -6.08 8.00 -4.14
N LEU A 114 -5.74 6.74 -4.44
CA LEU A 114 -6.73 5.68 -4.67
C LEU A 114 -7.57 5.40 -3.42
N ALA A 115 -6.98 5.43 -2.22
CA ALA A 115 -7.70 5.32 -0.96
C ALA A 115 -8.66 6.50 -0.75
N GLY A 116 -8.25 7.73 -1.07
CA GLY A 116 -9.12 8.91 -1.04
C GLY A 116 -10.27 8.84 -2.05
N LEU A 117 -9.99 8.33 -3.26
CA LEU A 117 -11.02 8.07 -4.26
C LEU A 117 -11.99 6.98 -3.80
N ALA A 118 -11.50 5.90 -3.21
CA ALA A 118 -12.32 4.87 -2.57
C ALA A 118 -13.21 5.46 -1.49
N TRP A 119 -12.65 6.30 -0.61
CA TRP A 119 -13.38 6.97 0.46
C TRP A 119 -14.57 7.79 -0.08
N LYS A 120 -14.33 8.59 -1.12
CA LYS A 120 -15.34 9.45 -1.75
C LYS A 120 -16.37 8.64 -2.56
N LYS A 121 -15.92 7.71 -3.41
CA LYS A 121 -16.75 7.02 -4.41
C LYS A 121 -17.53 5.83 -3.84
N ALA A 122 -17.02 5.18 -2.80
CA ALA A 122 -17.74 4.13 -2.09
C ALA A 122 -18.65 4.67 -0.98
N GLY A 123 -18.75 6.00 -0.84
CA GLY A 123 -19.63 6.64 0.16
C GLY A 123 -19.18 6.39 1.61
N LEU A 124 -17.90 6.05 1.83
CA LEU A 124 -17.39 5.71 3.15
C LEU A 124 -17.39 6.92 4.09
N GLY A 125 -17.31 8.15 3.58
CA GLY A 125 -17.44 9.37 4.39
C GLY A 125 -18.87 9.74 4.80
N ALA A 126 -19.90 9.09 4.28
CA ALA A 126 -21.29 9.42 4.63
C ALA A 126 -21.66 8.79 5.99
N LEU A 127 -21.75 9.62 7.03
CA LEU A 127 -22.38 9.24 8.29
C LEU A 127 -23.90 9.18 8.06
N LYS A 128 -24.51 8.00 8.12
CA LYS A 128 -25.96 7.93 8.32
C LYS A 128 -26.23 8.48 9.72
N SER A 129 -26.87 9.64 9.79
CA SER A 129 -27.53 10.09 11.02
C SER A 129 -28.47 8.96 11.44
N VAL A 130 -28.11 8.28 12.53
CA VAL A 130 -29.06 7.45 13.26
C VAL A 130 -29.97 8.44 13.95
N LYS A 131 -31.20 8.60 13.44
CA LYS A 131 -32.26 9.20 14.24
C LYS A 131 -32.49 8.25 15.40
N MET A 132 -32.07 8.66 16.60
CA MET A 132 -32.57 8.11 17.85
C MET A 132 -34.04 8.45 18.00
#